data_AF-A0A8U0PR51-F1
#
_entry.id   AF-A0A8U0PR51-F1
#
_cell.length_a   1.000
_cell.length_b   1.000
_cell.length_c   1.000
_cell.angle_alpha   90.00
_cell.angle_beta   90.00
_cell.angle_gamma   90.00
#
_symmetry.space_group_name_H-M   'P 1'
#
loop_
_entity.id
_entity.type
_entity.pdbx_description
1 polymer ?
#
loop_
_entity_poly.entity_id
_entity_poly.type
_entity_poly.pdbx_seq_one_letter_code
_entity_poly.pdbx_strand_id
1 'polypeptide(L)'
;MLARNLFILLVVVGAVLAIVSLSLQFFHLIPTTPMGEERPPQGQGQGQGQGKSRKRVIPVPNTEAPEPDPIAEAYGYCNTPDRSEQAWEGETHVLGYHMGYRQDPRGQMERVSVCVRVCVCVCLCVRMCLCVCGCVSMSVCELAVACRVDPLSLSVCGFSSWKLFSLLSLPPASLFISLPPSRKPSHPQLNSFIGHMAQGGRGRWEGSLSSLPRLPNHSACEMGELTQTGVVQHLRNGQLLRLAYKRHKLLPSNWSTKQVWVETTGRSRTLQSGMALLYGFLPDFDWSRLTVHHQWSTLFCGSACDCPARNRYLEEEQRRQYRLRAADTELERTYADMARTLGLPPRQLRAANPIDSLLCHLCHGLSFPCVAAGSALGSGGCLTLAQFAVIRRQQLEDEVDRRRVGLYHRYAVLATHPYLNRTANRMERVAKANAPGRKPRAGGEEAFTLSSAHDVTVAPLLSALGLEDALFPRFAARVVFELWKSPPATQGQRKGQGQGQDKAAWLKGERSKVGNWGDMFVRVLYNGEDVTFHTTFCRSHDRNAAQPLCPLGNFLSFVKKDMFNVLNATSYHNACYRRTG
;
A
#
# COMPACT_ATOMS: atom_id res chain seq x y z
N MET A 1 20.10 44.59 -44.51
CA MET A 1 20.53 44.66 -43.09
C MET A 1 19.49 45.27 -42.14
N LEU A 2 18.44 45.99 -42.60
CA LEU A 2 17.43 46.59 -41.70
C LEU A 2 16.50 45.60 -40.97
N ALA A 3 16.08 44.50 -41.60
CA ALA A 3 15.12 43.57 -40.98
C ALA A 3 15.70 42.76 -39.78
N ARG A 4 17.02 42.50 -39.80
CA ARG A 4 17.70 41.76 -38.72
C ARG A 4 17.84 42.60 -37.44
N ASN A 5 17.93 43.93 -37.57
CA ASN A 5 17.99 44.84 -36.43
C ASN A 5 16.61 45.07 -35.79
N LEU A 6 15.52 45.00 -36.57
CA LEU A 6 14.16 45.16 -36.05
C LEU A 6 13.72 43.95 -35.20
N PHE A 7 14.12 42.73 -35.61
CA PHE A 7 13.84 41.51 -34.84
C PHE A 7 14.55 41.51 -33.48
N ILE A 8 15.83 41.92 -33.44
CA ILE A 8 16.59 42.03 -32.20
C ILE A 8 15.97 43.10 -31.28
N LEU A 9 15.54 44.23 -31.83
CA LEU A 9 14.86 45.29 -31.07
C LEU A 9 13.56 44.78 -30.41
N LEU A 10 12.74 44.02 -31.15
CA LEU A 10 11.49 43.46 -30.62
C LEU A 10 11.74 42.41 -29.52
N VAL A 11 12.77 41.59 -29.67
CA VAL A 11 13.15 40.60 -28.64
C VAL A 11 13.65 41.28 -27.37
N VAL A 12 14.44 42.36 -27.50
CA VAL A 12 14.93 43.13 -26.35
C VAL A 12 13.78 43.88 -25.64
N VAL A 13 12.87 44.51 -26.39
CA VAL A 13 11.69 45.18 -25.82
C VAL A 13 10.78 44.17 -25.10
N GLY A 14 10.59 42.97 -25.68
CA GLY A 14 9.83 41.89 -25.04
C GLY A 14 10.47 41.40 -23.74
N ALA A 15 11.79 41.25 -23.71
CA ALA A 15 12.52 40.86 -22.50
C ALA A 15 12.45 41.93 -21.40
N VAL A 16 12.54 43.22 -21.74
CA VAL A 16 12.44 44.33 -20.78
C VAL A 16 11.02 44.42 -20.20
N LEU A 17 9.98 44.28 -21.03
CA LEU A 17 8.59 44.29 -20.54
C LEU A 17 8.30 43.09 -19.62
N ALA A 18 8.88 41.92 -19.90
CA ALA A 18 8.77 40.75 -19.03
C ALA A 18 9.46 40.98 -17.67
N ILE A 19 10.65 41.60 -17.65
CA ILE A 19 11.37 41.93 -16.40
C ILE A 19 10.60 42.99 -15.59
N VAL A 20 10.03 44.01 -16.24
CA VAL A 20 9.23 45.04 -15.58
C VAL A 20 7.93 44.44 -15.01
N SER A 21 7.28 43.54 -15.75
CA SER A 21 6.10 42.81 -15.25
C SER A 21 6.43 41.92 -14.05
N LEU A 22 7.59 41.25 -14.06
CA LEU A 22 8.06 40.42 -12.95
C LEU A 22 8.41 41.27 -11.72
N SER A 23 8.99 42.47 -11.94
CA SER A 23 9.36 43.40 -10.87
C SER A 23 8.15 44.08 -10.23
N LEU A 24 7.12 44.42 -11.02
CA LEU A 24 5.86 44.98 -10.51
C LEU A 24 5.05 43.97 -9.71
N GLN A 25 5.16 42.66 -10.00
CA GLN A 25 4.56 41.60 -9.20
C GLN A 25 5.31 41.34 -7.88
N PHE A 26 6.61 41.63 -7.82
CA PHE A 26 7.44 41.45 -6.61
C PHE A 26 7.42 42.65 -5.65
N PHE A 27 6.99 43.84 -6.08
CA PHE A 27 6.92 45.05 -5.25
C PHE A 27 5.51 45.67 -5.21
N HIS A 28 4.53 44.95 -4.64
CA HIS A 28 3.32 45.56 -4.09
C HIS A 28 3.42 45.68 -2.56
N LEU A 29 4.17 46.71 -2.15
CA LEU A 29 3.97 47.39 -0.88
C LEU A 29 2.75 48.32 -1.03
N ILE A 30 1.71 48.10 -0.22
CA ILE A 30 0.71 49.14 0.06
C ILE A 30 1.11 49.77 1.41
N PRO A 31 1.32 51.11 1.46
CA PRO A 31 1.83 51.80 2.64
C PRO A 31 0.68 52.30 3.53
N THR A 32 0.85 52.22 4.85
CA THR A 32 0.28 53.22 5.78
C THR A 32 1.34 53.54 6.83
N THR A 33 1.63 54.82 6.96
CA THR A 33 2.69 55.41 7.81
C THR A 33 2.08 55.89 9.15
N PRO A 34 2.81 56.55 10.08
CA PRO A 34 3.00 56.03 11.44
C PRO A 34 2.44 56.97 12.52
N MET A 35 2.28 56.52 13.77
CA MET A 35 2.26 57.44 14.93
C MET A 35 2.69 56.74 16.22
N GLY A 36 3.83 57.19 16.77
CA GLY A 36 3.93 57.74 18.12
C GLY A 36 3.70 56.83 19.31
N GLU A 37 4.80 56.43 19.93
CA GLU A 37 4.91 55.90 21.29
C GLU A 37 4.77 57.04 22.32
N GLU A 38 3.82 56.96 23.25
CA GLU A 38 3.83 57.74 24.49
C GLU A 38 3.43 56.90 25.71
N ARG A 39 4.15 57.15 26.81
CA ARG A 39 4.11 56.50 28.13
C ARG A 39 2.80 56.76 28.90
N PRO A 40 2.48 55.95 29.93
CA PRO A 40 1.24 56.07 30.68
C PRO A 40 1.33 57.12 31.81
N PRO A 41 0.24 57.83 32.13
CA PRO A 41 0.05 58.43 33.43
C PRO A 41 -1.04 57.75 34.27
N GLN A 42 -0.87 57.93 35.58
CA GLN A 42 -1.70 57.50 36.70
C GLN A 42 -3.15 58.01 36.65
N GLY A 43 -4.03 57.31 37.39
CA GLY A 43 -5.04 57.98 38.22
C GLY A 43 -6.51 57.64 37.96
N GLN A 44 -7.09 56.91 38.93
CA GLN A 44 -8.44 57.06 39.52
C GLN A 44 -9.70 57.20 38.63
N GLY A 45 -10.70 56.35 38.90
CA GLY A 45 -12.11 56.70 38.63
C GLY A 45 -13.07 55.52 38.47
N GLN A 46 -13.94 55.35 39.46
CA GLN A 46 -15.06 54.40 39.62
C GLN A 46 -15.99 54.20 38.40
N GLY A 47 -16.61 53.01 38.31
CA GLY A 47 -17.87 52.83 37.58
C GLY A 47 -18.26 51.36 37.29
N GLN A 48 -19.25 50.85 38.02
CA GLN A 48 -19.82 49.49 37.98
C GLN A 48 -20.28 48.98 36.60
N GLY A 49 -20.19 47.66 36.41
CA GLY A 49 -20.94 46.93 35.37
C GLY A 49 -20.54 45.46 35.21
N GLN A 50 -21.20 44.57 35.97
CA GLN A 50 -21.11 43.11 35.86
C GLN A 50 -21.47 42.59 34.45
N GLY A 51 -20.64 41.71 33.87
CA GLY A 51 -20.99 41.03 32.61
C GLY A 51 -20.01 39.95 32.15
N LYS A 52 -20.19 38.73 32.66
CA LYS A 52 -19.86 37.39 32.08
C LYS A 52 -18.57 37.24 31.25
N SER A 53 -17.60 36.55 31.84
CA SER A 53 -16.35 36.07 31.24
C SER A 53 -16.56 35.28 29.94
N ARG A 54 -16.16 35.85 28.80
CA ARG A 54 -15.88 35.11 27.56
C ARG A 54 -14.47 34.54 27.67
N LYS A 55 -14.34 33.21 27.62
CA LYS A 55 -13.05 32.53 27.43
C LYS A 55 -12.35 33.12 26.21
N ARG A 56 -11.24 33.82 26.44
CA ARG A 56 -10.36 34.37 25.41
C ARG A 56 -9.72 33.17 24.72
N VAL A 57 -10.13 32.89 23.48
CA VAL A 57 -9.42 31.95 22.60
C VAL A 57 -8.08 32.58 22.31
N ILE A 58 -7.01 32.00 22.84
CA ILE A 58 -5.64 32.38 22.51
C ILE A 58 -5.43 31.95 21.05
N PRO A 59 -5.14 32.89 20.12
CA PRO A 59 -4.77 32.52 18.76
C PRO A 59 -3.47 31.73 18.84
N VAL A 60 -3.51 30.45 18.45
CA VAL A 60 -2.31 29.64 18.27
C VAL A 60 -1.57 30.24 17.07
N PRO A 61 -0.33 30.73 17.21
CA PRO A 61 0.47 31.14 16.06
C PRO A 61 0.61 29.92 15.15
N ASN A 62 0.36 30.07 13.85
CA ASN A 62 0.74 29.06 12.86
C ASN A 62 2.27 28.98 12.83
N THR A 63 2.84 28.19 13.72
CA THR A 63 4.20 27.66 13.56
C THR A 63 4.16 26.73 12.35
N GLU A 64 5.14 26.85 11.45
CA GLU A 64 5.40 25.81 10.45
C GLU A 64 5.36 24.44 11.14
N ALA A 65 4.69 23.46 10.51
CA ALA A 65 4.63 22.12 11.06
C ALA A 65 6.07 21.64 11.26
N PRO A 66 6.44 21.13 12.45
CA PRO A 66 7.79 20.63 12.69
C PRO A 66 8.13 19.60 11.61
N GLU A 67 9.38 19.62 11.11
CA GLU A 67 9.85 18.61 10.17
C GLU A 67 9.48 17.22 10.72
N PRO A 68 8.83 16.37 9.91
CA PRO A 68 8.35 15.08 10.40
C PRO A 68 9.54 14.25 10.86
N ASP A 69 9.58 13.91 12.16
CA ASP A 69 10.58 13.00 12.72
C ASP A 69 10.50 11.65 11.97
N PRO A 70 11.55 11.26 11.23
CA PRO A 70 11.55 10.02 10.45
C PRO A 70 11.32 8.76 11.29
N ILE A 71 11.64 8.83 12.59
CA ILE A 71 11.40 7.73 13.54
C ILE A 71 9.94 7.69 13.98
N ALA A 72 9.34 8.83 14.33
CA ALA A 72 7.93 8.91 14.71
C ALA A 72 7.02 8.39 13.58
N GLU A 73 7.33 8.73 12.32
CA GLU A 73 6.59 8.23 11.17
C GLU A 73 6.76 6.70 11.00
N ALA A 74 7.96 6.16 11.23
CA ALA A 74 8.21 4.72 11.21
C ALA A 74 7.42 3.94 12.30
N TYR A 75 7.19 4.53 13.48
CA TYR A 75 6.28 3.93 14.47
C TYR A 75 4.82 3.92 13.97
N GLY A 76 4.44 4.93 13.19
CA GLY A 76 3.16 4.96 12.49
C GLY A 76 2.96 3.75 11.58
N TYR A 77 4.03 3.25 10.94
CA TYR A 77 4.02 2.06 10.07
C TYR A 77 3.64 0.77 10.80
N CYS A 78 4.00 0.66 12.08
CA CYS A 78 3.81 -0.56 12.86
C CYS A 78 2.34 -0.89 13.11
N ASN A 79 1.45 0.12 13.11
CA ASN A 79 0.00 -0.03 13.30
C ASN A 79 -0.37 -0.92 14.51
N THR A 80 0.25 -0.66 15.65
CA THR A 80 -0.02 -1.40 16.89
C THR A 80 -1.35 -0.93 17.49
N PRO A 81 -2.35 -1.82 17.68
CA PRO A 81 -3.55 -1.48 18.43
C PRO A 81 -3.12 -1.09 19.85
N ASP A 82 -3.55 0.09 20.31
CA ASP A 82 -3.39 0.68 21.67
C ASP A 82 -2.16 0.18 22.47
N ARG A 83 -1.19 1.04 22.80
CA ARG A 83 0.03 0.63 23.55
C ARG A 83 -0.27 -0.13 24.86
N SER A 84 -1.50 -0.04 25.39
CA SER A 84 -2.00 -0.80 26.54
C SER A 84 -2.39 -2.27 26.25
N GLU A 85 -2.67 -2.64 25.00
CA GLU A 85 -2.84 -4.04 24.55
C GLU A 85 -1.48 -4.74 24.32
N GLN A 86 -0.36 -4.01 24.44
CA GLN A 86 0.95 -4.57 24.77
C GLN A 86 0.97 -5.01 26.24
N ALA A 87 0.07 -5.90 26.64
CA ALA A 87 0.17 -6.49 27.96
C ALA A 87 1.46 -7.32 28.02
N TRP A 88 2.48 -6.75 28.67
CA TRP A 88 3.73 -7.35 29.13
C TRP A 88 4.85 -7.51 28.07
N GLU A 89 5.31 -6.39 27.52
CA GLU A 89 6.67 -6.31 26.97
C GLU A 89 7.62 -5.88 28.08
N GLY A 90 8.17 -6.87 28.79
CA GLY A 90 9.00 -6.68 29.97
C GLY A 90 10.18 -5.73 29.74
N GLU A 91 10.22 -4.68 30.55
CA GLU A 91 11.46 -4.03 30.95
C GLU A 91 12.44 -5.07 31.46
N THR A 92 13.65 -5.10 30.93
CA THR A 92 14.83 -5.40 31.78
C THR A 92 16.05 -4.68 31.24
N HIS A 93 16.62 -3.91 32.15
CA HIS A 93 17.88 -3.21 32.08
C HIS A 93 19.07 -4.20 32.03
N VAL A 94 20.13 -3.77 31.31
CA VAL A 94 21.54 -3.78 31.75
C VAL A 94 22.40 -5.07 31.62
N LEU A 95 23.58 -4.84 31.01
CA LEU A 95 24.90 -5.48 31.09
C LEU A 95 25.16 -6.86 30.48
N GLY A 96 26.31 -6.93 29.79
CA GLY A 96 26.81 -8.10 29.06
C GLY A 96 27.70 -9.04 29.89
N TYR A 97 28.32 -10.01 29.21
CA TYR A 97 29.69 -10.53 29.37
C TYR A 97 29.90 -11.77 28.46
N HIS A 98 31.14 -11.93 27.98
CA HIS A 98 31.69 -12.97 27.10
C HIS A 98 32.07 -14.29 27.83
N MET A 99 32.08 -15.42 27.08
CA MET A 99 33.01 -16.61 27.10
C MET A 99 32.25 -17.87 26.60
N GLY A 100 32.75 -18.86 25.84
CA GLY A 100 34.04 -19.20 25.22
C GLY A 100 34.11 -20.73 24.87
N TYR A 101 34.88 -21.10 23.82
CA TYR A 101 35.48 -22.42 23.43
C TYR A 101 34.66 -23.44 22.58
N ARG A 102 35.21 -24.28 21.64
CA ARG A 102 36.57 -24.62 21.13
C ARG A 102 36.50 -25.29 19.72
N GLN A 103 37.57 -25.18 18.91
CA GLN A 103 37.87 -25.84 17.60
C GLN A 103 38.22 -27.35 17.71
N ASP A 104 38.10 -28.15 16.63
CA ASP A 104 39.19 -28.54 15.68
C ASP A 104 38.77 -29.68 14.68
N PRO A 105 39.61 -30.25 13.79
CA PRO A 105 39.70 -29.95 12.36
C PRO A 105 39.37 -31.15 11.44
N ARG A 106 39.07 -30.85 10.17
CA ARG A 106 39.68 -31.50 8.98
C ARG A 106 38.96 -30.99 7.74
N GLY A 107 39.57 -30.02 7.09
CA GLY A 107 39.22 -29.68 5.72
C GLY A 107 39.58 -30.82 4.78
N GLN A 108 38.63 -31.22 3.94
CA GLN A 108 38.88 -31.73 2.59
C GLN A 108 37.60 -31.61 1.76
N MET A 109 37.73 -31.05 0.57
CA MET A 109 36.68 -30.87 -0.42
C MET A 109 36.84 -31.97 -1.47
N GLU A 110 35.93 -32.94 -1.53
CA GLU A 110 35.90 -33.96 -2.58
C GLU A 110 35.22 -33.43 -3.85
N ARG A 111 35.86 -33.67 -5.01
CA ARG A 111 35.26 -33.47 -6.33
C ARG A 111 34.28 -34.61 -6.61
N VAL A 112 33.00 -34.29 -6.80
CA VAL A 112 32.03 -35.23 -7.39
C VAL A 112 31.89 -34.89 -8.88
N SER A 113 32.38 -35.79 -9.74
CA SER A 113 32.15 -35.72 -11.20
C SER A 113 30.94 -36.57 -11.54
N VAL A 114 29.88 -35.97 -12.07
CA VAL A 114 28.68 -36.68 -12.50
C VAL A 114 28.73 -36.85 -14.02
N CYS A 115 28.86 -38.09 -14.48
CA CYS A 115 28.85 -38.44 -15.90
C CYS A 115 27.41 -38.84 -16.31
N VAL A 116 26.76 -38.05 -17.17
CA VAL A 116 25.40 -38.35 -17.65
C VAL A 116 25.50 -39.00 -19.03
N ARG A 117 25.08 -40.26 -19.15
CA ARG A 117 24.91 -40.96 -20.44
C ARG A 117 23.55 -40.59 -21.05
N VAL A 118 23.55 -40.02 -22.25
CA VAL A 118 22.34 -39.83 -23.04
C VAL A 118 22.42 -40.74 -24.27
N CYS A 119 21.53 -41.74 -24.34
CA CYS A 119 21.39 -42.59 -25.52
C CYS A 119 20.28 -42.02 -26.40
N VAL A 120 20.60 -41.67 -27.64
CA VAL A 120 19.59 -41.21 -28.63
C VAL A 120 19.27 -42.37 -29.55
N CYS A 121 18.02 -42.85 -29.53
CA CYS A 121 17.50 -43.80 -30.50
C CYS A 121 16.85 -43.03 -31.65
N VAL A 122 17.35 -43.22 -32.88
CA VAL A 122 16.71 -42.66 -34.08
C VAL A 122 15.93 -43.79 -34.76
N CYS A 123 14.61 -43.69 -34.75
CA CYS A 123 13.73 -44.62 -35.46
C CYS A 123 13.47 -44.09 -36.88
N LEU A 124 14.07 -44.70 -37.88
CA LEU A 124 13.65 -44.54 -39.28
C LEU A 124 12.69 -45.67 -39.64
N CYS A 125 11.54 -45.31 -40.19
CA CYS A 125 10.44 -46.21 -40.52
C CYS A 125 10.79 -47.21 -41.63
N VAL A 126 11.63 -48.22 -41.40
CA VAL A 126 11.54 -49.56 -42.03
C VAL A 126 12.23 -50.61 -41.12
N ARG A 127 11.40 -51.37 -40.38
CA ARG A 127 11.58 -52.73 -39.82
C ARG A 127 12.92 -53.32 -39.31
N MET A 128 14.03 -52.59 -39.11
CA MET A 128 15.13 -53.06 -38.24
C MET A 128 15.78 -51.90 -37.46
N CYS A 129 15.89 -52.04 -36.14
CA CYS A 129 16.57 -51.08 -35.26
C CYS A 129 18.07 -51.42 -35.17
N LEU A 130 18.92 -50.55 -35.71
CA LEU A 130 20.37 -50.60 -35.49
C LEU A 130 20.76 -49.50 -34.48
N CYS A 131 21.26 -49.90 -33.32
CA CYS A 131 21.81 -48.97 -32.32
C CYS A 131 23.28 -48.68 -32.66
N VAL A 132 23.60 -47.43 -33.01
CA VAL A 132 24.99 -46.98 -33.14
C VAL A 132 25.32 -46.06 -31.97
N CYS A 133 26.24 -46.49 -31.10
CA CYS A 133 26.75 -45.66 -30.00
C CYS A 133 27.91 -44.78 -30.49
N GLY A 134 27.66 -43.48 -30.64
CA GLY A 134 28.71 -42.48 -30.79
C GLY A 134 28.97 -41.76 -29.46
N CYS A 135 30.22 -41.76 -28.98
CA CYS A 135 30.65 -40.92 -27.87
C CYS A 135 31.06 -39.55 -28.42
N VAL A 136 30.27 -38.50 -28.15
CA VAL A 136 30.68 -37.12 -28.44
C VAL A 136 31.07 -36.46 -27.11
N SER A 137 32.36 -36.15 -26.97
CA SER A 137 32.87 -35.34 -25.84
C SER A 137 32.66 -33.87 -26.16
N MET A 138 31.60 -33.26 -25.63
CA MET A 138 31.41 -31.81 -25.68
C MET A 138 31.81 -31.19 -24.35
N SER A 139 32.86 -30.38 -24.37
CA SER A 139 33.21 -29.47 -23.28
C SER A 139 32.39 -28.19 -23.42
N VAL A 140 31.23 -28.12 -22.75
CA VAL A 140 30.45 -26.88 -22.67
C VAL A 140 30.84 -26.15 -21.38
N CYS A 141 31.55 -25.04 -21.51
CA CYS A 141 31.68 -24.06 -20.43
C CYS A 141 30.43 -23.19 -20.42
N GLU A 142 29.37 -23.63 -19.72
CA GLU A 142 28.25 -22.78 -19.33
C GLU A 142 27.90 -22.97 -17.85
N LEU A 143 27.70 -21.86 -17.14
CA LEU A 143 27.10 -21.83 -15.81
C LEU A 143 25.66 -22.36 -15.88
N ALA A 144 25.43 -23.57 -15.38
CA ALA A 144 24.09 -24.12 -15.26
C ALA A 144 23.33 -23.51 -14.06
N VAL A 145 22.32 -22.70 -14.37
CA VAL A 145 21.15 -22.45 -13.50
C VAL A 145 20.17 -23.58 -13.75
N ALA A 146 19.91 -24.43 -12.74
CA ALA A 146 18.91 -25.48 -12.85
C ALA A 146 17.52 -24.97 -12.39
N CYS A 147 16.65 -24.68 -13.35
CA CYS A 147 15.19 -24.69 -13.17
C CYS A 147 14.63 -25.88 -13.96
N ARG A 148 13.91 -26.81 -13.31
CA ARG A 148 12.99 -27.71 -14.02
C ARG A 148 11.61 -27.04 -14.08
N VAL A 149 11.09 -26.90 -15.28
CA VAL A 149 9.72 -26.43 -15.59
C VAL A 149 9.15 -27.39 -16.62
N ASP A 150 7.95 -27.95 -16.37
CA ASP A 150 7.17 -28.69 -17.36
C ASP A 150 6.60 -27.74 -18.43
N PRO A 151 6.43 -28.20 -19.68
CA PRO A 151 6.16 -27.31 -20.80
C PRO A 151 4.65 -27.06 -20.96
N LEU A 152 4.16 -25.89 -20.54
CA LEU A 152 3.02 -25.12 -21.11
C LEU A 152 2.64 -23.97 -20.16
N SER A 153 3.50 -22.97 -20.02
CA SER A 153 3.13 -21.64 -19.50
C SER A 153 4.21 -20.62 -19.86
N LEU A 154 3.90 -19.75 -20.83
CA LEU A 154 4.64 -18.52 -21.06
C LEU A 154 4.12 -17.47 -20.08
N SER A 155 4.80 -17.27 -18.95
CA SER A 155 4.57 -16.11 -18.09
C SER A 155 5.88 -15.55 -17.53
N VAL A 156 6.12 -14.29 -17.90
CA VAL A 156 7.04 -13.28 -17.34
C VAL A 156 7.74 -13.70 -16.05
N CYS A 157 9.06 -13.94 -16.15
CA CYS A 157 9.95 -14.11 -15.01
C CYS A 157 10.02 -12.81 -14.19
N GLY A 158 9.34 -12.80 -13.04
CA GLY A 158 9.55 -11.78 -12.01
C GLY A 158 10.91 -12.00 -11.34
N PHE A 159 11.79 -11.02 -11.47
CA PHE A 159 13.07 -10.93 -10.76
C PHE A 159 12.87 -11.02 -9.24
N SER A 160 12.94 -12.23 -8.68
CA SER A 160 13.04 -12.44 -7.23
C SER A 160 13.98 -13.59 -6.83
N SER A 161 14.37 -14.45 -7.77
CA SER A 161 15.21 -15.63 -7.48
C SER A 161 16.72 -15.34 -7.49
N TRP A 162 17.21 -14.35 -8.25
CA TRP A 162 18.64 -14.08 -8.36
C TRP A 162 19.24 -13.32 -7.16
N LYS A 163 18.41 -12.60 -6.39
CA LYS A 163 18.87 -11.92 -5.16
C LYS A 163 19.05 -12.87 -3.98
N LEU A 164 18.35 -14.01 -3.97
CA LEU A 164 18.45 -15.01 -2.91
C LEU A 164 19.79 -15.75 -2.92
N PHE A 165 20.35 -16.00 -4.11
CA PHE A 165 21.54 -16.85 -4.23
C PHE A 165 22.81 -16.19 -3.69
N SER A 166 22.93 -14.86 -3.77
CA SER A 166 24.07 -14.12 -3.18
C SER A 166 24.00 -13.94 -1.66
N LEU A 167 22.89 -14.30 -1.00
CA LEU A 167 22.75 -14.27 0.46
C LEU A 167 23.17 -15.58 1.15
N LEU A 168 23.39 -16.65 0.39
CA LEU A 168 23.69 -17.99 0.90
C LEU A 168 25.15 -18.18 1.38
N SER A 169 25.98 -17.14 1.33
CA SER A 169 27.41 -17.21 1.68
C SER A 169 27.78 -16.55 3.02
N LEU A 170 26.83 -16.30 3.93
CA LEU A 170 27.06 -15.78 5.28
C LEU A 170 26.54 -16.75 6.36
N PRO A 171 27.03 -16.69 7.61
CA PRO A 171 26.32 -17.29 8.72
C PRO A 171 24.93 -16.62 8.82
N PRO A 172 23.82 -17.37 8.68
CA PRO A 172 22.48 -16.84 8.39
C PRO A 172 21.78 -16.18 9.59
N ALA A 173 22.50 -15.68 10.59
CA ALA A 173 21.91 -15.35 11.90
C ALA A 173 21.74 -13.85 12.20
N SER A 174 22.49 -12.93 11.57
CA SER A 174 22.55 -11.52 12.04
C SER A 174 21.50 -10.57 11.44
N LEU A 175 20.98 -10.86 10.25
CA LEU A 175 19.92 -10.05 9.60
C LEU A 175 18.53 -10.68 9.67
N PHE A 176 18.45 -11.94 10.11
CA PHE A 176 17.20 -12.67 10.23
C PHE A 176 16.57 -12.44 11.60
N ILE A 177 15.26 -12.17 11.58
CA ILE A 177 14.49 -11.93 12.79
C ILE A 177 14.00 -13.27 13.31
N SER A 178 14.39 -13.62 14.53
CA SER A 178 13.72 -14.65 15.31
C SER A 178 12.97 -13.99 16.46
N LEU A 179 11.65 -14.12 16.49
CA LEU A 179 10.87 -13.67 17.63
C LEU A 179 11.13 -14.61 18.83
N PRO A 180 11.21 -14.09 20.07
CA PRO A 180 11.33 -14.94 21.25
C PRO A 180 10.11 -15.88 21.37
N PRO A 181 10.30 -17.20 21.61
CA PRO A 181 9.20 -18.15 21.78
C PRO A 181 8.27 -17.81 22.97
N SER A 182 8.74 -16.99 23.92
CA SER A 182 8.01 -16.56 25.11
C SER A 182 7.00 -15.44 24.84
N ARG A 183 6.96 -14.84 23.63
CA ARG A 183 6.00 -13.79 23.29
C ARG A 183 4.56 -14.32 23.26
N LYS A 184 3.66 -13.64 23.97
CA LYS A 184 2.23 -13.95 24.05
C LYS A 184 1.37 -12.70 23.83
N PRO A 185 1.30 -12.13 22.61
CA PRO A 185 0.30 -11.10 22.33
C PRO A 185 -1.09 -11.63 22.63
N SER A 186 -1.83 -10.89 23.45
CA SER A 186 -3.16 -11.28 23.89
C SER A 186 -4.23 -10.54 23.10
N HIS A 187 -5.23 -11.26 22.63
CA HIS A 187 -6.45 -10.66 22.13
C HIS A 187 -7.64 -11.51 22.63
N PRO A 188 -8.75 -10.92 23.08
CA PRO A 188 -9.85 -11.69 23.70
C PRO A 188 -10.42 -12.80 22.81
N GLN A 189 -10.35 -12.62 21.48
CA GLN A 189 -10.82 -13.61 20.52
C GLN A 189 -9.74 -14.58 20.01
N LEU A 190 -8.48 -14.46 20.45
CA LEU A 190 -7.37 -15.23 19.87
C LEU A 190 -7.56 -16.75 20.03
N ASN A 191 -7.95 -17.21 21.22
CA ASN A 191 -8.18 -18.63 21.48
C ASN A 191 -9.33 -19.19 20.63
N SER A 192 -10.46 -18.47 20.58
CA SER A 192 -11.61 -18.88 19.76
C SER A 192 -11.28 -18.86 18.27
N PHE A 193 -10.50 -17.87 17.82
CA PHE A 193 -9.99 -17.80 16.45
C PHE A 193 -9.14 -19.02 16.10
N ILE A 194 -8.18 -19.40 16.96
CA ILE A 194 -7.33 -20.57 16.75
C ILE A 194 -8.17 -21.85 16.63
N GLY A 195 -9.11 -22.06 17.57
CA GLY A 195 -10.02 -23.20 17.54
C GLY A 195 -10.93 -23.22 16.30
N HIS A 196 -11.32 -22.06 15.80
CA HIS A 196 -12.12 -21.94 14.59
C HIS A 196 -11.31 -22.21 13.30
N MET A 197 -10.06 -21.75 13.23
CA MET A 197 -9.17 -21.97 12.09
C MET A 197 -8.80 -23.45 11.90
N ALA A 198 -8.75 -24.23 12.99
CA ALA A 198 -8.56 -25.68 12.92
C ALA A 198 -9.67 -26.40 12.11
N GLN A 199 -10.84 -25.77 11.97
CA GLN A 199 -11.99 -26.31 11.21
C GLN A 199 -11.98 -25.87 9.74
N GLY A 200 -10.96 -25.13 9.30
CA GLY A 200 -10.86 -24.57 7.96
C GLY A 200 -10.90 -25.58 6.81
N GLY A 201 -10.64 -26.86 7.07
CA GLY A 201 -10.80 -27.95 6.10
C GLY A 201 -12.24 -28.13 5.59
N ARG A 202 -13.24 -27.58 6.30
CA ARG A 202 -14.65 -27.59 5.88
C ARG A 202 -14.99 -26.48 4.86
N GLY A 203 -14.10 -25.52 4.65
CA GLY A 203 -14.25 -24.43 3.68
C GLY A 203 -13.92 -24.86 2.25
N ARG A 204 -14.38 -24.08 1.27
CA ARG A 204 -14.00 -24.25 -0.14
C ARG A 204 -12.81 -23.35 -0.46
N TRP A 205 -11.74 -23.93 -1.00
CA TRP A 205 -10.48 -23.24 -1.29
C TRP A 205 -10.10 -23.40 -2.75
N GLU A 206 -9.80 -22.30 -3.43
CA GLU A 206 -9.36 -22.35 -4.82
C GLU A 206 -7.84 -22.58 -4.95
N GLY A 207 -7.47 -23.43 -5.91
CA GLY A 207 -6.08 -23.65 -6.31
C GLY A 207 -5.16 -24.03 -5.14
N SER A 208 -3.99 -23.39 -5.09
CA SER A 208 -2.95 -23.63 -4.08
C SER A 208 -3.30 -23.11 -2.69
N LEU A 209 -4.44 -22.43 -2.49
CA LEU A 209 -4.81 -21.94 -1.17
C LEU A 209 -5.15 -23.07 -0.19
N SER A 210 -5.57 -24.22 -0.70
CA SER A 210 -5.90 -25.41 0.10
C SER A 210 -4.70 -25.94 0.90
N SER A 211 -3.48 -25.82 0.38
CA SER A 211 -2.25 -26.31 1.01
C SER A 211 -1.58 -25.31 1.97
N LEU A 212 -2.07 -24.06 2.02
CA LEU A 212 -1.48 -23.04 2.89
C LEU A 212 -1.94 -23.19 4.34
N PRO A 213 -1.04 -23.00 5.33
CA PRO A 213 -1.40 -23.08 6.73
C PRO A 213 -2.38 -21.95 7.12
N ARG A 214 -3.40 -22.27 7.91
CA ARG A 214 -4.44 -21.31 8.36
C ARG A 214 -4.02 -20.45 9.55
N LEU A 215 -2.98 -20.88 10.26
CA LEU A 215 -2.37 -20.17 11.38
C LEU A 215 -0.85 -20.16 11.18
N PRO A 216 -0.13 -19.17 11.72
CA PRO A 216 1.31 -19.28 11.89
C PRO A 216 1.63 -20.51 12.75
N ASN A 217 2.37 -21.48 12.21
CA ASN A 217 2.60 -22.79 12.85
C ASN A 217 4.08 -23.03 13.22
N HIS A 218 4.87 -21.96 13.32
CA HIS A 218 6.31 -22.07 13.52
C HIS A 218 6.69 -21.60 14.93
N SER A 219 7.61 -22.31 15.58
CA SER A 219 8.17 -21.94 16.89
C SER A 219 9.14 -20.77 16.81
N ALA A 220 9.65 -20.47 15.60
CA ALA A 220 10.45 -19.30 15.26
C ALA A 220 9.93 -18.75 13.91
N CYS A 221 9.87 -17.43 13.76
CA CYS A 221 9.34 -16.81 12.53
C CYS A 221 10.35 -16.96 11.40
N GLU A 222 9.92 -17.51 10.27
CA GLU A 222 10.67 -17.48 9.02
C GLU A 222 10.45 -16.16 8.27
N MET A 223 11.25 -15.93 7.22
CA MET A 223 11.17 -14.69 6.44
C MET A 223 9.79 -14.56 5.76
N GLY A 224 9.13 -13.43 5.99
CA GLY A 224 7.87 -13.10 5.34
C GLY A 224 6.65 -13.83 5.91
N GLU A 225 6.76 -14.37 7.12
CA GLU A 225 5.64 -14.96 7.84
C GLU A 225 4.80 -13.93 8.60
N LEU A 226 3.54 -14.26 8.86
CA LEU A 226 2.69 -13.46 9.72
C LEU A 226 3.00 -13.76 11.19
N THR A 227 3.26 -12.72 11.96
CA THR A 227 3.47 -12.84 13.40
C THR A 227 2.14 -12.85 14.15
N GLN A 228 2.16 -13.27 15.42
CA GLN A 228 0.96 -13.22 16.25
C GLN A 228 0.43 -11.77 16.42
N THR A 229 1.31 -10.76 16.46
CA THR A 229 0.93 -9.33 16.43
C THR A 229 0.10 -9.02 15.18
N GLY A 230 0.52 -9.51 14.01
CA GLY A 230 -0.22 -9.35 12.75
C GLY A 230 -1.60 -10.00 12.79
N VAL A 231 -1.74 -11.17 13.42
CA VAL A 231 -3.06 -11.80 13.66
C VAL A 231 -3.95 -10.89 14.51
N VAL A 232 -3.43 -10.36 15.62
CA VAL A 232 -4.18 -9.47 16.52
C VAL A 232 -4.61 -8.17 15.81
N GLN A 233 -3.73 -7.57 15.00
CA GLN A 233 -4.06 -6.39 14.19
C GLN A 233 -5.27 -6.64 13.29
N HIS A 234 -5.30 -7.80 12.62
CA HIS A 234 -6.41 -8.14 11.73
C HIS A 234 -7.67 -8.55 12.49
N LEU A 235 -7.58 -9.25 13.61
CA LEU A 235 -8.73 -9.50 14.50
C LEU A 235 -9.38 -8.18 14.94
N ARG A 236 -8.55 -7.21 15.35
CA ARG A 236 -9.02 -5.86 15.73
C ARG A 236 -9.68 -5.14 14.56
N ASN A 237 -9.10 -5.17 13.37
CA ASN A 237 -9.72 -4.64 12.16
C ASN A 237 -11.12 -5.24 11.94
N GLY A 238 -11.24 -6.57 12.07
CA GLY A 238 -12.53 -7.27 11.95
C GLY A 238 -13.55 -6.80 12.99
N GLN A 239 -13.15 -6.68 14.26
CA GLN A 239 -14.02 -6.20 15.34
C GLN A 239 -14.54 -4.78 15.08
N LEU A 240 -13.67 -3.88 14.60
CA LEU A 240 -14.06 -2.51 14.27
C LEU A 240 -15.13 -2.49 13.16
N LEU A 241 -14.96 -3.31 12.12
CA LEU A 241 -15.97 -3.46 11.07
C LEU A 241 -17.27 -4.06 11.62
N ARG A 242 -17.18 -5.04 12.52
CA ARG A 242 -18.35 -5.67 13.15
C ARG A 242 -19.16 -4.62 13.92
N LEU A 243 -18.50 -3.83 14.77
CA LEU A 243 -19.14 -2.77 15.54
C LEU A 243 -19.78 -1.72 14.62
N ALA A 244 -19.08 -1.30 13.56
CA ALA A 244 -19.57 -0.32 12.61
C ALA A 244 -20.82 -0.80 11.84
N TYR A 245 -20.83 -2.04 11.37
CA TYR A 245 -21.88 -2.53 10.45
C TYR A 245 -22.98 -3.38 11.12
N LYS A 246 -22.79 -3.84 12.36
CA LYS A 246 -23.83 -4.58 13.11
C LYS A 246 -25.12 -3.77 13.21
N ARG A 247 -25.04 -2.47 13.49
CA ARG A 247 -26.21 -1.57 13.58
C ARG A 247 -26.95 -1.42 12.24
N HIS A 248 -26.26 -1.62 11.12
CA HIS A 248 -26.81 -1.53 9.78
C HIS A 248 -27.38 -2.86 9.27
N LYS A 249 -27.26 -3.95 10.05
CA LYS A 249 -27.70 -5.30 9.66
C LYS A 249 -27.17 -5.69 8.27
N LEU A 250 -25.91 -5.35 7.98
CA LEU A 250 -25.29 -5.52 6.66
C LEU A 250 -25.40 -6.96 6.13
N LEU A 251 -25.22 -7.93 7.02
CA LEU A 251 -25.38 -9.36 6.73
C LEU A 251 -26.45 -9.97 7.66
N PRO A 252 -27.37 -10.78 7.12
CA PRO A 252 -28.26 -11.58 7.96
C PRO A 252 -27.47 -12.71 8.63
N SER A 253 -28.00 -13.25 9.74
CA SER A 253 -27.37 -14.37 10.46
C SER A 253 -27.21 -15.63 9.60
N ASN A 254 -28.11 -15.83 8.64
CA ASN A 254 -28.14 -16.96 7.71
C ASN A 254 -27.68 -16.57 6.29
N TRP A 255 -26.67 -15.72 6.17
CA TRP A 255 -26.14 -15.26 4.87
C TRP A 255 -25.79 -16.41 3.91
N SER A 256 -25.94 -16.15 2.61
CA SER A 256 -25.64 -17.13 1.55
C SER A 256 -24.22 -16.98 1.00
N THR A 257 -23.72 -18.01 0.33
CA THR A 257 -22.39 -18.01 -0.34
C THR A 257 -22.20 -16.85 -1.33
N LYS A 258 -23.28 -16.21 -1.81
CA LYS A 258 -23.21 -15.06 -2.73
C LYS A 258 -23.02 -13.73 -2.01
N GLN A 259 -23.37 -13.66 -0.73
CA GLN A 259 -23.38 -12.39 0.02
C GLN A 259 -22.00 -12.06 0.61
N VAL A 260 -21.15 -13.07 0.80
CA VAL A 260 -19.79 -12.93 1.34
C VAL A 260 -18.79 -13.44 0.30
N TRP A 261 -17.97 -12.53 -0.22
CA TRP A 261 -16.88 -12.85 -1.14
C TRP A 261 -15.54 -12.64 -0.45
N VAL A 262 -14.65 -13.64 -0.51
CA VAL A 262 -13.30 -13.53 0.07
C VAL A 262 -12.26 -13.94 -0.96
N GLU A 263 -11.30 -13.07 -1.23
CA GLU A 263 -10.20 -13.31 -2.14
C GLU A 263 -8.85 -12.97 -1.50
N THR A 264 -7.81 -13.75 -1.78
CA THR A 264 -6.46 -13.56 -1.23
C THR A 264 -5.40 -14.00 -2.23
N THR A 265 -4.21 -13.43 -2.13
CA THR A 265 -3.05 -13.96 -2.88
C THR A 265 -2.55 -15.28 -2.29
N GLY A 266 -1.78 -16.04 -3.05
CA GLY A 266 -1.19 -17.33 -2.64
C GLY A 266 -0.07 -17.24 -1.59
N ARG A 267 -0.06 -16.22 -0.71
CA ARG A 267 0.90 -16.10 0.39
C ARG A 267 0.22 -16.49 1.71
N SER A 268 0.92 -17.26 2.54
CA SER A 268 0.43 -17.66 3.87
C SER A 268 0.01 -16.45 4.70
N ARG A 269 0.86 -15.43 4.78
CA ARG A 269 0.58 -14.19 5.52
C ARG A 269 -0.70 -13.48 5.07
N THR A 270 -0.96 -13.36 3.77
CA THR A 270 -2.18 -12.69 3.30
C THR A 270 -3.42 -13.53 3.58
N LEU A 271 -3.34 -14.85 3.40
CA LEU A 271 -4.44 -15.74 3.75
C LEU A 271 -4.78 -15.65 5.24
N GLN A 272 -3.78 -15.77 6.10
CA GLN A 272 -3.93 -15.74 7.56
C GLN A 272 -4.47 -14.38 8.04
N SER A 273 -3.95 -13.27 7.52
CA SER A 273 -4.47 -11.91 7.77
C SER A 273 -5.94 -11.76 7.36
N GLY A 274 -6.29 -12.26 6.18
CA GLY A 274 -7.67 -12.22 5.68
C GLY A 274 -8.63 -13.03 6.57
N MET A 275 -8.22 -14.22 7.01
CA MET A 275 -9.02 -15.05 7.90
C MET A 275 -9.16 -14.46 9.30
N ALA A 276 -8.10 -13.85 9.84
CA ALA A 276 -8.16 -13.14 11.11
C ALA A 276 -9.14 -11.95 11.05
N LEU A 277 -9.10 -11.15 9.98
CA LEU A 277 -10.05 -10.06 9.79
C LEU A 277 -11.48 -10.57 9.63
N LEU A 278 -11.69 -11.60 8.80
CA LEU A 278 -13.01 -12.20 8.60
C LEU A 278 -13.59 -12.73 9.91
N TYR A 279 -12.78 -13.41 10.74
CA TYR A 279 -13.25 -13.92 12.03
C TYR A 279 -13.60 -12.80 13.01
N GLY A 280 -12.80 -11.72 13.06
CA GLY A 280 -13.14 -10.55 13.87
C GLY A 280 -14.46 -9.90 13.42
N PHE A 281 -14.74 -9.91 12.11
CA PHE A 281 -15.94 -9.35 11.51
C PHE A 281 -17.19 -10.24 11.70
N LEU A 282 -17.05 -11.53 11.41
CA LEU A 282 -18.08 -12.57 11.47
C LEU A 282 -17.60 -13.73 12.35
N PRO A 283 -17.63 -13.62 13.69
CA PRO A 283 -17.21 -14.71 14.54
C PRO A 283 -18.04 -15.97 14.30
N ASP A 284 -17.37 -17.11 14.37
CA ASP A 284 -17.96 -18.45 14.26
C ASP A 284 -18.75 -18.67 12.97
N PHE A 285 -18.27 -18.09 11.86
CA PHE A 285 -18.87 -18.22 10.55
C PHE A 285 -18.93 -19.69 10.10
N ASP A 286 -19.96 -20.05 9.32
CA ASP A 286 -20.11 -21.39 8.79
C ASP A 286 -19.16 -21.64 7.62
N TRP A 287 -18.14 -22.47 7.84
CA TRP A 287 -17.14 -22.84 6.82
C TRP A 287 -17.77 -23.40 5.55
N SER A 288 -18.88 -24.14 5.64
CA SER A 288 -19.52 -24.75 4.46
C SER A 288 -20.05 -23.72 3.46
N ARG A 289 -20.25 -22.47 3.92
CA ARG A 289 -20.72 -21.34 3.12
C ARG A 289 -19.59 -20.45 2.62
N LEU A 290 -18.37 -20.67 3.08
CA LEU A 290 -17.22 -19.85 2.71
C LEU A 290 -16.50 -20.46 1.50
N THR A 291 -16.33 -19.65 0.46
CA THR A 291 -15.39 -19.91 -0.62
C THR A 291 -14.31 -18.86 -0.60
N VAL A 292 -13.05 -19.28 -0.58
CA VAL A 292 -11.88 -18.40 -0.60
C VAL A 292 -11.21 -18.50 -1.96
N HIS A 293 -11.26 -17.39 -2.69
CA HIS A 293 -10.82 -17.26 -4.07
C HIS A 293 -9.34 -16.90 -4.17
N HIS A 294 -8.64 -17.50 -5.14
CA HIS A 294 -7.20 -17.25 -5.34
C HIS A 294 -6.95 -16.10 -6.32
N GLN A 295 -6.21 -15.09 -5.87
CA GLN A 295 -5.70 -14.01 -6.71
C GLN A 295 -4.24 -14.26 -7.07
N TRP A 296 -4.03 -14.73 -8.30
CA TRP A 296 -2.71 -15.06 -8.86
C TRP A 296 -1.79 -13.86 -9.03
N SER A 297 -2.36 -12.66 -9.12
CA SER A 297 -1.62 -11.40 -9.30
C SER A 297 -1.75 -10.52 -8.07
N THR A 298 -0.64 -9.96 -7.61
CA THR A 298 -0.60 -8.94 -6.55
C THR A 298 -1.31 -7.64 -6.96
N LEU A 299 -1.59 -7.43 -8.25
CA LEU A 299 -2.38 -6.31 -8.76
C LEU A 299 -3.88 -6.59 -8.82
N PHE A 300 -4.32 -7.82 -8.51
CA PHE A 300 -5.73 -8.22 -8.56
C PHE A 300 -6.37 -7.98 -9.94
N CYS A 301 -5.58 -8.12 -11.01
CA CYS A 301 -5.99 -7.75 -12.36
C CYS A 301 -6.88 -8.78 -13.08
N GLY A 302 -7.00 -10.01 -12.57
CA GLY A 302 -7.80 -11.07 -13.19
C GLY A 302 -7.34 -11.34 -14.63
N SER A 303 -8.26 -11.38 -15.59
CA SER A 303 -7.93 -11.55 -17.00
C SER A 303 -7.37 -10.28 -17.68
N ALA A 304 -7.46 -9.11 -17.03
CA ALA A 304 -7.03 -7.83 -17.57
C ALA A 304 -5.62 -7.43 -17.07
N CYS A 305 -4.71 -8.40 -16.93
CA CYS A 305 -3.35 -8.16 -16.43
C CYS A 305 -2.37 -7.66 -17.49
N ASP A 306 -2.68 -7.85 -18.78
CA ASP A 306 -1.83 -7.37 -19.87
C ASP A 306 -2.00 -5.86 -20.08
N CYS A 307 -0.89 -5.14 -20.00
CA CYS A 307 -0.83 -3.69 -20.19
C CYS A 307 0.64 -3.26 -20.36
N PRO A 308 1.16 -3.18 -21.59
CA PRO A 308 2.57 -2.83 -21.85
C PRO A 308 2.97 -1.47 -21.29
N ALA A 309 2.12 -0.44 -21.42
CA ALA A 309 2.41 0.90 -20.91
C ALA A 309 2.62 0.95 -19.39
N ARG A 310 1.95 0.08 -18.61
CA ARG A 310 2.12 0.00 -17.16
C ARG A 310 3.56 -0.34 -16.79
N ASN A 311 4.14 -1.34 -17.45
CA ASN A 311 5.50 -1.80 -17.14
C ASN A 311 6.52 -0.71 -17.47
N ARG A 312 6.32 0.03 -18.57
CA ARG A 312 7.17 1.18 -18.93
C ARG A 312 7.20 2.25 -17.83
N TYR A 313 6.05 2.68 -17.33
CA TYR A 313 6.02 3.68 -16.24
C TYR A 313 6.68 3.17 -14.95
N LEU A 314 6.52 1.88 -14.64
CA LEU A 314 7.17 1.28 -13.48
C LEU A 314 8.70 1.25 -13.63
N GLU A 315 9.20 0.91 -14.82
CA GLU A 315 10.65 0.92 -15.11
C GLU A 315 11.23 2.33 -15.05
N GLU A 316 10.54 3.32 -15.60
CA GLU A 316 10.94 4.73 -15.53
C GLU A 316 10.96 5.22 -14.07
N GLU A 317 9.96 4.87 -13.26
CA GLU A 317 9.90 5.17 -11.83
C GLU A 317 11.04 4.49 -11.05
N GLN A 318 11.33 3.22 -11.32
CA GLN A 318 12.43 2.50 -10.68
C GLN A 318 13.80 3.13 -11.01
N ARG A 319 14.00 3.58 -12.25
CA ARG A 319 15.23 4.31 -12.64
C ARG A 319 15.33 5.65 -11.93
N ARG A 320 14.21 6.37 -11.78
CA ARG A 320 14.13 7.64 -11.04
C ARG A 320 14.49 7.44 -9.57
N GLN A 321 13.84 6.50 -8.89
CA GLN A 321 14.14 6.14 -7.50
C GLN A 321 15.61 5.73 -7.30
N TYR A 322 16.15 4.91 -8.21
CA TYR A 322 17.56 4.51 -8.14
C TYR A 322 18.51 5.70 -8.24
N ARG A 323 18.27 6.64 -9.18
CA ARG A 323 19.10 7.85 -9.33
C ARG A 323 19.04 8.73 -8.10
N LEU A 324 17.86 8.92 -7.50
CA LEU A 324 17.71 9.71 -6.29
C LEU A 324 18.50 9.08 -5.13
N ARG A 325 18.35 7.76 -4.91
CA ARG A 325 19.11 7.02 -3.89
C ARG A 325 20.62 7.08 -4.10
N ALA A 326 21.07 6.92 -5.34
CA ALA A 326 22.50 6.94 -5.67
C ALA A 326 23.13 8.33 -5.55
N ALA A 327 22.33 9.40 -5.61
CA ALA A 327 22.78 10.78 -5.43
C ALA A 327 22.91 11.18 -3.95
N ASP A 328 22.29 10.45 -3.02
CA ASP A 328 22.35 10.74 -1.58
C ASP A 328 23.68 10.25 -0.98
N THR A 329 24.62 11.20 -0.79
CA THR A 329 25.94 10.93 -0.24
C THR A 329 25.91 10.49 1.23
N GLU A 330 24.94 10.93 2.00
CA GLU A 330 24.81 10.56 3.41
C GLU A 330 24.24 9.16 3.55
N LEU A 331 23.25 8.82 2.72
CA LEU A 331 22.74 7.46 2.63
C LEU A 331 23.86 6.49 2.23
N GLU A 332 24.69 6.81 1.24
CA GLU A 332 25.82 5.97 0.83
C GLU A 332 26.84 5.78 1.97
N ARG A 333 27.19 6.85 2.69
CA ARG A 333 28.07 6.77 3.87
C ARG A 333 27.46 5.90 4.97
N THR A 334 26.16 6.05 5.21
CA THR A 334 25.41 5.27 6.21
C THR A 334 25.40 3.78 5.84
N TYR A 335 25.13 3.44 4.57
CA TYR A 335 25.22 2.06 4.10
C TYR A 335 26.64 1.48 4.25
N ALA A 336 27.67 2.24 3.92
CA ALA A 336 29.05 1.80 4.10
C ALA A 336 29.37 1.55 5.59
N ASP A 337 28.87 2.42 6.47
CA ASP A 337 29.04 2.28 7.92
C ASP A 337 28.32 1.06 8.49
N MET A 338 27.03 0.91 8.20
CA MET A 338 26.24 -0.26 8.57
C MET A 338 26.88 -1.56 8.06
N ALA A 339 27.41 -1.54 6.84
CA ALA A 339 28.09 -2.69 6.25
C ALA A 339 29.39 -3.02 6.99
N ARG A 340 30.20 -2.03 7.39
CA ARG A 340 31.39 -2.26 8.24
C ARG A 340 31.01 -2.83 9.61
N THR A 341 29.97 -2.30 10.25
CA THR A 341 29.46 -2.78 11.55
C THR A 341 29.07 -4.25 11.48
N LEU A 342 28.35 -4.64 10.43
CA LEU A 342 27.89 -6.01 10.23
C LEU A 342 28.92 -6.94 9.60
N GLY A 343 30.04 -6.40 9.13
CA GLY A 343 31.06 -7.18 8.44
C GLY A 343 30.66 -7.66 7.04
N LEU A 344 29.95 -6.81 6.31
CA LEU A 344 29.39 -7.10 4.99
C LEU A 344 29.98 -6.17 3.91
N PRO A 345 30.03 -6.59 2.64
CA PRO A 345 30.29 -5.69 1.53
C PRO A 345 29.18 -4.63 1.40
N PRO A 346 29.49 -3.33 1.25
CA PRO A 346 28.47 -2.27 1.10
C PRO A 346 27.52 -2.48 -0.08
N ARG A 347 27.97 -3.10 -1.17
CA ARG A 347 27.11 -3.45 -2.31
C ARG A 347 26.03 -4.48 -1.95
N GLN A 348 26.36 -5.43 -1.08
CA GLN A 348 25.43 -6.46 -0.63
C GLN A 348 24.35 -5.85 0.26
N LEU A 349 24.74 -5.02 1.23
CA LEU A 349 23.77 -4.35 2.11
C LEU A 349 22.83 -3.42 1.34
N ARG A 350 23.36 -2.65 0.37
CA ARG A 350 22.53 -1.80 -0.52
C ARG A 350 21.55 -2.62 -1.35
N ALA A 351 21.99 -3.74 -1.92
CA ALA A 351 21.14 -4.62 -2.71
C ALA A 351 20.02 -5.26 -1.86
N ALA A 352 20.31 -5.53 -0.58
CA ALA A 352 19.35 -6.09 0.37
C ALA A 352 18.28 -5.07 0.79
N ASN A 353 18.55 -3.77 0.74
CA ASN A 353 17.63 -2.69 1.17
C ASN A 353 17.03 -2.99 2.56
N PRO A 354 17.81 -2.82 3.65
CA PRO A 354 17.53 -3.34 4.98
C PRO A 354 16.33 -2.68 5.67
N ILE A 355 15.64 -1.76 5.01
CA ILE A 355 14.51 -1.03 5.57
C ILE A 355 13.42 -1.97 6.10
N ASP A 356 13.07 -3.03 5.37
CA ASP A 356 12.00 -3.96 5.78
C ASP A 356 12.40 -4.73 7.04
N SER A 357 13.65 -5.20 7.09
CA SER A 357 14.22 -5.85 8.27
C SER A 357 14.24 -4.90 9.48
N LEU A 358 14.76 -3.68 9.31
CA LEU A 358 14.86 -2.70 10.39
C LEU A 358 13.48 -2.22 10.89
N LEU A 359 12.52 -2.03 9.98
CA LEU A 359 11.12 -1.75 10.36
C LEU A 359 10.53 -2.91 11.16
N CYS A 360 10.79 -4.15 10.76
CA CYS A 360 10.30 -5.31 11.49
C CYS A 360 10.92 -5.38 12.90
N HIS A 361 12.22 -5.12 13.06
CA HIS A 361 12.83 -4.97 14.39
C HIS A 361 12.17 -3.86 15.21
N LEU A 362 11.99 -2.67 14.63
CA LEU A 362 11.36 -1.52 15.27
C LEU A 362 9.93 -1.85 15.75
N CYS A 363 9.10 -2.40 14.87
CA CYS A 363 7.70 -2.71 15.16
C CYS A 363 7.50 -3.84 16.16
N HIS A 364 8.54 -4.65 16.35
CA HIS A 364 8.56 -5.71 17.33
C HIS A 364 9.40 -5.36 18.56
N GLY A 365 9.85 -4.11 18.75
CA GLY A 365 10.65 -3.71 19.92
C GLY A 365 11.93 -4.53 20.09
N LEU A 366 12.51 -5.02 18.99
CA LEU A 366 13.73 -5.81 18.99
C LEU A 366 14.93 -4.89 18.79
N SER A 367 16.04 -5.20 19.46
CA SER A 367 17.33 -4.56 19.16
C SER A 367 17.69 -4.78 17.69
N PHE A 368 18.21 -3.75 17.04
CA PHE A 368 18.68 -3.87 15.66
C PHE A 368 19.84 -4.87 15.53
N PRO A 369 20.09 -5.41 14.32
CA PRO A 369 21.17 -6.36 14.05
C PRO A 369 22.52 -5.97 14.69
N CYS A 370 23.14 -6.92 15.38
CA CYS A 370 24.43 -6.75 16.05
C CYS A 370 25.41 -7.87 15.69
N VAL A 371 26.70 -7.54 15.71
CA VAL A 371 27.79 -8.50 15.56
C VAL A 371 28.77 -8.32 16.73
N ALA A 372 29.24 -9.44 17.30
CA ALA A 372 30.18 -9.42 18.42
C ALA A 372 31.50 -8.71 18.02
N ALA A 373 32.03 -7.89 18.95
CA ALA A 373 33.33 -7.26 18.81
C ALA A 373 34.42 -8.34 18.68
N GLY A 374 35.28 -8.20 17.67
CA GLY A 374 36.36 -9.16 17.39
C GLY A 374 35.95 -10.41 16.60
N SER A 375 34.72 -10.50 16.11
CA SER A 375 34.40 -11.49 15.07
C SER A 375 35.16 -11.17 13.79
N ALA A 376 35.69 -12.18 13.10
CA ALA A 376 36.55 -12.03 11.92
C ALA A 376 35.87 -11.33 10.70
N LEU A 377 34.60 -10.94 10.82
CA LEU A 377 33.82 -10.37 9.72
C LEU A 377 33.74 -8.83 9.75
N GLY A 378 33.84 -8.13 10.89
CA GLY A 378 33.60 -6.67 10.94
C GLY A 378 34.16 -5.92 12.16
N SER A 379 33.88 -4.61 12.26
CA SER A 379 34.33 -3.77 13.40
C SER A 379 33.61 -4.11 14.71
N GLY A 380 32.55 -4.92 14.65
CA GLY A 380 31.65 -5.21 15.77
C GLY A 380 30.70 -4.04 16.07
N GLY A 381 29.64 -4.34 16.79
CA GLY A 381 28.62 -3.37 17.21
C GLY A 381 27.23 -3.68 16.68
N CYS A 382 26.29 -2.77 16.99
CA CYS A 382 24.89 -2.85 16.58
C CYS A 382 24.57 -1.75 15.58
N LEU A 383 23.65 -2.03 14.65
CA LEU A 383 23.04 -0.97 13.88
C LEU A 383 22.24 -0.04 14.80
N THR A 384 22.16 1.25 14.45
CA THR A 384 21.59 2.28 15.33
C THR A 384 20.31 2.89 14.78
N LEU A 385 19.52 3.48 15.67
CA LEU A 385 18.33 4.24 15.29
C LEU A 385 18.68 5.45 14.41
N ALA A 386 19.85 6.06 14.61
CA ALA A 386 20.33 7.15 13.77
C ALA A 386 20.59 6.70 12.32
N GLN A 387 21.23 5.54 12.12
CA GLN A 387 21.42 4.97 10.78
C GLN A 387 20.07 4.66 10.10
N PHE A 388 19.11 4.13 10.85
CA PHE A 388 17.76 3.90 10.35
C PHE A 388 17.01 5.20 10.00
N ALA A 389 17.18 6.27 10.79
CA ALA A 389 16.59 7.57 10.52
C ALA A 389 17.03 8.15 9.17
N VAL A 390 18.30 7.95 8.76
CA VAL A 390 18.80 8.37 7.43
C VAL A 390 18.05 7.65 6.31
N ILE A 391 17.82 6.33 6.45
CA ILE A 391 17.05 5.56 5.46
C ILE A 391 15.60 6.08 5.39
N ARG A 392 14.96 6.34 6.55
CA ARG A 392 13.59 6.87 6.60
C ARG A 392 13.49 8.27 5.98
N ARG A 393 14.42 9.17 6.29
CA ARG A 393 14.49 10.49 5.65
C ARG A 393 14.54 10.36 4.13
N GLN A 394 15.44 9.51 3.61
CA GLN A 394 15.53 9.31 2.17
C GLN A 394 14.22 8.76 1.57
N GLN A 395 13.48 7.90 2.27
CA GLN A 395 12.17 7.44 1.80
C GLN A 395 11.13 8.56 1.76
N LEU A 396 11.12 9.46 2.74
CA LEU A 396 10.22 10.62 2.73
C LEU A 396 10.53 11.57 1.57
N GLU A 397 11.82 11.83 1.32
CA GLU A 397 12.27 12.60 0.15
C GLU A 397 11.90 11.92 -1.17
N ASP A 398 12.06 10.60 -1.25
CA ASP A 398 11.65 9.79 -2.38
C ASP A 398 10.14 9.91 -2.64
N GLU A 399 9.31 9.90 -1.60
CA GLU A 399 7.86 10.08 -1.74
C GLU A 399 7.48 11.46 -2.27
N VAL A 400 8.13 12.52 -1.78
CA VAL A 400 7.91 13.90 -2.27
C VAL A 400 8.26 14.01 -3.75
N ASP A 401 9.44 13.54 -4.14
CA ASP A 401 9.90 13.59 -5.53
C ASP A 401 9.07 12.68 -6.45
N ARG A 402 8.67 11.49 -5.97
CA ARG A 402 7.75 10.58 -6.67
C ARG A 402 6.43 11.26 -7.01
N ARG A 403 5.83 11.99 -6.05
CA ARG A 403 4.59 12.76 -6.27
C ARG A 403 4.80 13.85 -7.31
N ARG A 404 5.87 14.64 -7.17
CA ARG A 404 6.21 15.73 -8.10
C ARG A 404 6.35 15.25 -9.55
N VAL A 405 7.01 14.10 -9.74
CA VAL A 405 7.29 13.55 -11.08
C VAL A 405 6.07 12.84 -11.68
N GLY A 406 5.24 12.17 -10.86
CA GLY A 406 3.97 11.58 -11.29
C GLY A 406 4.06 10.30 -12.12
N LEU A 407 5.24 9.72 -12.31
CA LEU A 407 5.43 8.45 -13.03
C LEU A 407 4.75 7.29 -12.29
N TYR A 408 4.94 7.19 -10.98
CA TYR A 408 4.25 6.21 -10.14
C TYR A 408 2.72 6.34 -10.20
N HIS A 409 2.17 7.56 -10.27
CA HIS A 409 0.72 7.77 -10.39
C HIS A 409 0.18 7.23 -11.72
N ARG A 410 0.90 7.45 -12.82
CA ARG A 410 0.57 6.88 -14.14
C ARG A 410 0.62 5.35 -14.13
N TYR A 411 1.64 4.77 -13.52
CA TYR A 411 1.71 3.34 -13.25
C TYR A 411 0.51 2.87 -12.44
N ALA A 412 0.20 3.56 -11.34
CA ALA A 412 -0.84 3.21 -10.39
C ALA A 412 -2.22 3.14 -11.05
N VAL A 413 -2.59 4.17 -11.82
CA VAL A 413 -3.84 4.20 -12.62
C VAL A 413 -4.00 2.94 -13.47
N LEU A 414 -2.95 2.54 -14.20
CA LEU A 414 -2.99 1.34 -15.04
C LEU A 414 -2.97 0.04 -14.25
N ALA A 415 -2.22 -0.01 -13.15
CA ALA A 415 -2.05 -1.19 -12.32
C ALA A 415 -3.33 -1.55 -11.56
N THR A 416 -4.01 -0.55 -10.99
CA THR A 416 -5.21 -0.77 -10.16
C THR A 416 -6.53 -0.67 -10.92
N HIS A 417 -6.57 -0.14 -12.15
CA HIS A 417 -7.83 -0.02 -12.88
C HIS A 417 -8.61 -1.35 -12.97
N PRO A 418 -8.01 -2.51 -13.31
CA PRO A 418 -8.75 -3.77 -13.31
C PRO A 418 -9.50 -4.07 -12.01
N TYR A 419 -8.87 -3.82 -10.85
CA TYR A 419 -9.48 -4.03 -9.54
C TYR A 419 -10.60 -3.01 -9.25
N LEU A 420 -10.36 -1.73 -9.54
CA LEU A 420 -11.35 -0.66 -9.40
C LEU A 420 -12.55 -0.88 -10.32
N ASN A 421 -12.34 -1.33 -11.55
CA ASN A 421 -13.40 -1.65 -12.50
C ASN A 421 -14.27 -2.80 -12.00
N ARG A 422 -13.68 -3.88 -11.46
CA ARG A 422 -14.47 -4.94 -10.80
C ARG A 422 -15.28 -4.41 -9.61
N THR A 423 -14.67 -3.56 -8.79
CA THR A 423 -15.32 -2.94 -7.63
C THR A 423 -16.49 -2.04 -8.05
N ALA A 424 -16.29 -1.16 -9.03
CA ALA A 424 -17.31 -0.29 -9.61
C ALA A 424 -18.45 -1.11 -10.22
N ASN A 425 -18.15 -2.16 -10.98
CA ASN A 425 -19.16 -3.04 -11.55
C ASN A 425 -19.96 -3.80 -10.48
N ARG A 426 -19.31 -4.26 -9.40
CA ARG A 426 -20.01 -4.85 -8.24
C ARG A 426 -20.99 -3.85 -7.63
N MET A 427 -20.53 -2.64 -7.30
CA MET A 427 -21.37 -1.58 -6.75
C MET A 427 -22.53 -1.19 -7.68
N GLU A 428 -22.25 -1.04 -8.97
CA GLU A 428 -23.26 -0.72 -9.98
C GLU A 428 -24.34 -1.81 -10.08
N ARG A 429 -23.95 -3.09 -10.03
CA ARG A 429 -24.89 -4.23 -10.03
C ARG A 429 -25.78 -4.23 -8.78
N VAL A 430 -25.18 -4.08 -7.60
CA VAL A 430 -25.92 -4.05 -6.33
C VAL A 430 -26.87 -2.85 -6.27
N ALA A 431 -26.42 -1.68 -6.73
CA ALA A 431 -27.25 -0.48 -6.84
C ALA A 431 -28.47 -0.70 -7.75
N LYS A 432 -28.26 -1.27 -8.96
CA LYS A 432 -29.36 -1.60 -9.89
C LYS A 432 -30.33 -2.63 -9.33
N ALA A 433 -29.83 -3.63 -8.61
CA ALA A 433 -30.67 -4.65 -7.98
C ALA A 433 -31.57 -4.07 -6.87
N ASN A 434 -31.13 -3.00 -6.22
CA ASN A 434 -31.87 -2.31 -5.16
C ASN A 434 -32.69 -1.10 -5.67
N ALA A 435 -32.82 -0.92 -6.98
CA ALA A 435 -33.65 0.13 -7.57
C ALA A 435 -35.15 -0.10 -7.27
N PRO A 436 -35.97 0.97 -7.19
CA PRO A 436 -37.41 0.84 -6.96
C PRO A 436 -38.09 -0.12 -7.95
N GLY A 437 -38.97 -0.99 -7.47
CA GLY A 437 -39.72 -1.94 -8.30
C GLY A 437 -38.95 -3.21 -8.71
N ARG A 438 -37.69 -3.38 -8.31
CA ARG A 438 -36.93 -4.63 -8.51
C ARG A 438 -37.16 -5.60 -7.35
N LYS A 439 -37.39 -6.87 -7.68
CA LYS A 439 -37.43 -7.96 -6.69
C LYS A 439 -36.01 -8.41 -6.33
N PRO A 440 -35.71 -8.67 -5.04
CA PRO A 440 -34.43 -9.26 -4.65
C PRO A 440 -34.16 -10.58 -5.36
N ARG A 441 -32.91 -10.83 -5.75
CA ARG A 441 -32.51 -12.13 -6.33
C ARG A 441 -32.51 -13.23 -5.28
N ALA A 442 -32.76 -14.46 -5.72
CA ALA A 442 -32.60 -15.65 -4.89
C ALA A 442 -31.14 -15.79 -4.41
N GLY A 443 -30.96 -15.82 -3.08
CA GLY A 443 -29.66 -15.82 -2.41
C GLY A 443 -29.12 -14.43 -2.05
N GLY A 444 -29.84 -13.35 -2.38
CA GLY A 444 -29.42 -11.98 -2.11
C GLY A 444 -28.33 -11.47 -3.08
N GLU A 445 -27.95 -10.21 -2.89
CA GLU A 445 -26.83 -9.58 -3.59
C GLU A 445 -25.56 -9.64 -2.74
N GLU A 446 -24.40 -9.46 -3.38
CA GLU A 446 -23.11 -9.29 -2.68
C GLU A 446 -23.24 -8.17 -1.63
N ALA A 447 -22.94 -8.48 -0.36
CA ALA A 447 -23.08 -7.56 0.76
C ALA A 447 -21.74 -7.24 1.42
N PHE A 448 -20.81 -8.20 1.43
CA PHE A 448 -19.46 -8.02 1.94
C PHE A 448 -18.42 -8.67 1.03
N THR A 449 -17.35 -7.95 0.76
CA THR A 449 -16.22 -8.41 -0.07
C THR A 449 -14.93 -8.10 0.67
N LEU A 450 -14.08 -9.12 0.84
CA LEU A 450 -12.76 -8.99 1.45
C LEU A 450 -11.68 -9.39 0.45
N SER A 451 -10.76 -8.46 0.17
CA SER A 451 -9.56 -8.69 -0.64
C SER A 451 -8.32 -8.58 0.24
N SER A 452 -7.68 -9.71 0.58
CA SER A 452 -6.45 -9.71 1.39
C SER A 452 -5.21 -9.65 0.50
N ALA A 453 -4.46 -8.56 0.62
CA ALA A 453 -3.48 -8.12 -0.37
C ALA A 453 -2.15 -7.64 0.26
N HIS A 454 -1.37 -6.87 -0.49
CA HIS A 454 -0.05 -6.38 -0.10
C HIS A 454 -0.01 -4.84 -0.09
N ASP A 455 1.04 -4.30 0.50
CA ASP A 455 1.46 -2.90 0.35
C ASP A 455 1.57 -2.47 -1.13
N VAL A 456 2.17 -3.32 -1.98
CA VAL A 456 2.28 -3.12 -3.43
C VAL A 456 0.93 -3.20 -4.17
N THR A 457 -0.15 -3.59 -3.48
CA THR A 457 -1.53 -3.49 -3.97
C THR A 457 -2.21 -2.21 -3.46
N VAL A 458 -2.05 -1.90 -2.17
CA VAL A 458 -2.72 -0.76 -1.52
C VAL A 458 -2.10 0.58 -1.93
N ALA A 459 -0.77 0.67 -2.04
CA ALA A 459 -0.08 1.89 -2.44
C ALA A 459 -0.52 2.42 -3.82
N PRO A 460 -0.54 1.61 -4.91
CA PRO A 460 -1.06 2.10 -6.18
C PRO A 460 -2.58 2.35 -6.16
N LEU A 461 -3.36 1.62 -5.34
CA LEU A 461 -4.78 1.92 -5.18
C LEU A 461 -4.99 3.33 -4.59
N LEU A 462 -4.27 3.68 -3.53
CA LEU A 462 -4.34 5.02 -2.91
C LEU A 462 -3.90 6.11 -3.89
N SER A 463 -2.78 5.92 -4.58
CA SER A 463 -2.29 6.88 -5.58
C SER A 463 -3.29 7.07 -6.72
N ALA A 464 -3.87 5.99 -7.27
CA ALA A 464 -4.85 6.13 -8.33
C ALA A 464 -6.14 6.83 -7.90
N LEU A 465 -6.56 6.68 -6.63
CA LEU A 465 -7.69 7.43 -6.08
C LEU A 465 -7.37 8.92 -5.85
N GLY A 466 -6.12 9.36 -6.04
CA GLY A 466 -5.66 10.72 -5.77
C GLY A 466 -5.29 10.99 -4.31
N LEU A 467 -5.13 9.94 -3.51
CA LEU A 467 -4.78 10.04 -2.09
C LEU A 467 -3.26 9.95 -1.91
N GLU A 468 -2.52 10.82 -2.59
CA GLU A 468 -1.05 10.74 -2.67
C GLU A 468 -0.34 11.14 -1.36
N ASP A 469 -1.05 11.84 -0.48
CA ASP A 469 -0.58 12.18 0.88
C ASP A 469 -0.76 11.03 1.87
N ALA A 470 -1.46 9.96 1.47
CA ALA A 470 -1.46 8.71 2.22
C ALA A 470 -0.08 8.08 2.05
N LEU A 471 0.82 8.38 3.01
CA LEU A 471 2.14 7.76 3.19
C LEU A 471 2.10 6.24 2.97
N PHE A 472 3.28 5.62 2.80
CA PHE A 472 3.40 4.19 2.57
C PHE A 472 2.46 3.32 3.46
N PRO A 473 1.72 2.35 2.88
CA PRO A 473 0.72 1.59 3.64
C PRO A 473 1.32 0.87 4.84
N ARG A 474 0.79 1.17 6.03
CA ARG A 474 1.16 0.55 7.31
C ARG A 474 0.79 -0.94 7.34
N PHE A 475 1.36 -1.70 8.27
CA PHE A 475 0.86 -3.06 8.53
C PHE A 475 -0.64 -3.06 8.82
N ALA A 476 -1.37 -4.07 8.32
CA ALA A 476 -2.81 -4.18 8.48
C ALA A 476 -3.62 -2.93 8.03
N ALA A 477 -3.07 -2.11 7.13
CA ALA A 477 -3.80 -1.00 6.52
C ALA A 477 -5.04 -1.52 5.76
N ARG A 478 -6.13 -0.73 5.78
CA ARG A 478 -7.40 -1.09 5.13
C ARG A 478 -7.97 0.07 4.34
N VAL A 479 -8.43 -0.23 3.11
CA VAL A 479 -9.25 0.66 2.29
C VAL A 479 -10.64 0.04 2.19
N VAL A 480 -11.67 0.78 2.59
CA VAL A 480 -13.06 0.31 2.59
C VAL A 480 -13.87 1.16 1.62
N PHE A 481 -14.54 0.51 0.68
CA PHE A 481 -15.53 1.15 -0.18
C PHE A 481 -16.93 0.75 0.29
N GLU A 482 -17.77 1.72 0.58
CA GLU A 482 -19.14 1.52 1.04
C GLU A 482 -20.14 2.06 0.01
N LEU A 483 -21.23 1.33 -0.17
CA LEU A 483 -22.36 1.73 -1.00
C LEU A 483 -23.56 2.05 -0.10
N TRP A 484 -24.07 3.27 -0.21
CA TRP A 484 -25.18 3.79 0.59
C TRP A 484 -26.38 4.11 -0.28
N LYS A 485 -27.58 3.97 0.29
CA LYS A 485 -28.84 4.41 -0.31
C LYS A 485 -29.51 5.42 0.60
N SER A 486 -30.02 6.53 0.07
CA SER A 486 -30.78 7.49 0.87
C SER A 486 -32.07 6.86 1.40
N PRO A 487 -32.55 7.27 2.59
CA PRO A 487 -33.89 6.92 3.05
C PRO A 487 -34.95 7.31 2.02
N PRO A 488 -36.06 6.57 1.92
CA PRO A 488 -37.21 7.01 1.12
C PRO A 488 -37.65 8.40 1.59
N ALA A 489 -37.81 9.35 0.67
CA ALA A 489 -38.36 10.65 1.01
C ALA A 489 -39.79 10.45 1.55
N THR A 490 -40.03 10.79 2.82
CA THR A 490 -41.38 10.89 3.37
C THR A 490 -42.13 11.96 2.58
N GLN A 491 -43.27 11.60 1.96
CA GLN A 491 -44.12 12.49 1.15
C GLN A 491 -44.86 13.56 1.98
N GLY A 492 -44.19 14.19 2.94
CA GLY A 492 -44.84 14.98 3.98
C GLY A 492 -44.14 16.27 4.37
N GLN A 493 -43.31 16.89 3.53
CA GLN A 493 -42.81 18.26 3.77
C GLN A 493 -42.16 18.91 2.53
N ARG A 494 -42.90 19.00 1.42
CA ARG A 494 -42.67 20.01 0.36
C ARG A 494 -44.01 20.52 -0.17
N LYS A 495 -44.80 21.12 0.71
CA LYS A 495 -45.84 22.08 0.35
C LYS A 495 -45.70 23.25 1.30
N GLY A 496 -45.04 24.30 0.84
CA GLY A 496 -44.88 25.54 1.61
C GLY A 496 -43.83 26.45 1.00
N GLN A 497 -44.32 27.44 0.23
CA GLN A 497 -43.65 28.69 -0.20
C GLN A 497 -42.50 28.54 -1.21
N GLY A 498 -42.47 29.20 -2.35
CA GLY A 498 -43.33 30.20 -2.98
C GLY A 498 -42.82 30.40 -4.41
N GLN A 499 -43.64 30.99 -5.27
CA GLN A 499 -43.30 31.30 -6.66
C GLN A 499 -41.96 32.06 -6.76
N GLY A 500 -41.03 31.45 -7.49
CA GLY A 500 -39.78 32.04 -7.96
C GLY A 500 -39.38 31.28 -9.21
N GLN A 501 -40.01 31.65 -10.33
CA GLN A 501 -39.56 31.24 -11.65
C GLN A 501 -38.10 31.68 -11.85
N ASP A 502 -37.36 30.86 -12.60
CA ASP A 502 -36.10 31.21 -13.26
C ASP A 502 -34.83 31.26 -12.41
N LYS A 503 -34.34 30.08 -11.97
CA LYS A 503 -32.88 29.83 -11.82
C LYS A 503 -32.44 28.36 -11.68
N ALA A 504 -33.29 27.39 -12.06
CA ALA A 504 -32.97 25.95 -11.98
C ALA A 504 -32.80 25.27 -13.35
N ALA A 505 -32.53 26.04 -14.41
CA ALA A 505 -32.39 25.54 -15.78
C ALA A 505 -30.94 25.57 -16.32
N TRP A 506 -29.98 26.16 -15.60
CA TRP A 506 -28.62 26.42 -16.10
C TRP A 506 -27.51 25.51 -15.51
N LEU A 507 -27.87 24.28 -15.11
CA LEU A 507 -26.91 23.20 -14.80
C LEU A 507 -27.33 21.85 -15.43
N LYS A 508 -28.09 21.90 -16.52
CA LYS A 508 -28.35 20.75 -17.42
C LYS A 508 -27.52 20.89 -18.69
N GLY A 509 -26.20 20.99 -18.53
CA GLY A 509 -25.24 20.89 -19.62
C GLY A 509 -24.27 19.77 -19.28
N GLU A 510 -24.19 18.74 -20.13
CA GLU A 510 -23.20 17.67 -20.09
C GLU A 510 -23.26 16.67 -18.92
N ARG A 511 -24.42 16.06 -18.69
CA ARG A 511 -24.43 14.70 -18.12
C ARG A 511 -24.40 13.68 -19.26
N SER A 512 -23.20 13.14 -19.48
CA SER A 512 -22.96 11.93 -20.26
C SER A 512 -23.91 10.81 -19.79
N LYS A 513 -24.20 9.82 -20.66
CA LYS A 513 -25.11 8.66 -20.50
C LYS A 513 -24.78 7.74 -19.29
N VAL A 514 -24.65 8.28 -18.09
CA VAL A 514 -24.48 7.57 -16.82
C VAL A 514 -25.83 7.62 -16.12
N GLY A 515 -26.35 6.45 -15.75
CA GLY A 515 -27.71 6.29 -15.22
C GLY A 515 -28.04 7.24 -14.05
N ASN A 516 -29.34 7.48 -13.83
CA ASN A 516 -29.80 8.29 -12.71
C ASN A 516 -29.57 7.54 -11.38
N TRP A 517 -28.42 7.78 -10.75
CA TRP A 517 -28.03 7.23 -9.44
C TRP A 517 -28.44 8.13 -8.26
N GLY A 518 -29.50 8.92 -8.42
CA GLY A 518 -29.81 10.06 -7.54
C GLY A 518 -30.03 9.73 -6.06
N ASP A 519 -30.25 8.46 -5.71
CA ASP A 519 -30.42 7.97 -4.34
C ASP A 519 -29.26 7.09 -3.84
N MET A 520 -28.20 6.89 -4.64
CA MET A 520 -27.07 6.01 -4.33
C MET A 520 -25.76 6.78 -4.14
N PHE A 521 -25.03 6.46 -3.09
CA PHE A 521 -23.83 7.17 -2.67
C PHE A 521 -22.68 6.20 -2.39
N VAL A 522 -21.45 6.70 -2.50
CA VAL A 522 -20.22 5.98 -2.17
C VAL A 522 -19.49 6.70 -1.05
N ARG A 523 -18.88 5.92 -0.15
CA ARG A 523 -17.92 6.41 0.85
C ARG A 523 -16.66 5.56 0.79
N VAL A 524 -15.51 6.21 0.84
CA VAL A 524 -14.19 5.56 0.86
C VAL A 524 -13.52 5.88 2.18
N LEU A 525 -13.15 4.84 2.93
CA LEU A 525 -12.44 4.97 4.19
C LEU A 525 -11.01 4.44 4.04
N TYR A 526 -10.03 5.15 4.58
CA TYR A 526 -8.67 4.65 4.74
C TYR A 526 -8.34 4.57 6.24
N ASN A 527 -8.07 3.36 6.73
CA ASN A 527 -7.84 3.09 8.16
C ASN A 527 -8.94 3.58 9.11
N GLY A 528 -10.16 3.79 8.59
CA GLY A 528 -11.32 4.26 9.34
C GLY A 528 -11.62 5.75 9.19
N GLU A 529 -10.70 6.52 8.59
CA GLU A 529 -10.92 7.93 8.26
C GLU A 529 -11.67 8.05 6.94
N ASP A 530 -12.65 8.96 6.89
CA ASP A 530 -13.40 9.25 5.66
C ASP A 530 -12.56 10.11 4.71
N VAL A 531 -12.01 9.44 3.68
CA VAL A 531 -11.15 10.06 2.68
C VAL A 531 -11.89 10.37 1.39
N THR A 532 -13.22 10.20 1.36
CA THR A 532 -14.02 10.29 0.13
C THR A 532 -13.83 11.61 -0.60
N PHE A 533 -13.87 12.72 0.14
CA PHE A 533 -13.73 14.08 -0.41
C PHE A 533 -12.28 14.50 -0.65
N HIS A 534 -11.31 13.64 -0.33
CA HIS A 534 -9.92 13.82 -0.75
C HIS A 534 -9.63 13.08 -2.07
N THR A 535 -10.51 12.17 -2.49
CA THR A 535 -10.33 11.45 -3.77
C THR A 535 -10.51 12.36 -4.97
N THR A 536 -9.82 12.03 -6.07
CA THR A 536 -9.94 12.75 -7.36
C THR A 536 -11.37 12.84 -7.86
N PHE A 537 -12.20 11.83 -7.62
CA PHE A 537 -13.57 11.76 -8.13
C PHE A 537 -14.59 12.51 -7.29
N CYS A 538 -14.26 12.94 -6.06
CA CYS A 538 -15.22 13.62 -5.20
C CYS A 538 -14.73 14.92 -4.53
N ARG A 539 -13.45 15.28 -4.66
CA ARG A 539 -12.90 16.52 -4.08
C ARG A 539 -13.58 17.80 -4.56
N SER A 540 -14.13 17.81 -5.77
CA SER A 540 -14.86 18.97 -6.32
C SER A 540 -16.36 18.96 -6.01
N HIS A 541 -16.85 17.98 -5.25
CA HIS A 541 -18.26 17.90 -4.89
C HIS A 541 -18.54 18.70 -3.61
N ASP A 542 -19.48 19.64 -3.68
CA ASP A 542 -19.89 20.46 -2.54
C ASP A 542 -20.59 19.61 -1.47
N ARG A 543 -19.86 19.31 -0.40
CA ARG A 543 -20.42 18.62 0.77
C ARG A 543 -21.29 19.58 1.57
N ASN A 544 -22.57 19.27 1.71
CA ASN A 544 -23.49 20.02 2.55
C ASN A 544 -24.35 19.08 3.41
N ALA A 545 -25.06 19.63 4.40
CA ALA A 545 -25.85 18.85 5.35
C ALA A 545 -26.95 18.01 4.68
N ALA A 546 -27.45 18.42 3.51
CA ALA A 546 -28.48 17.69 2.77
C ALA A 546 -27.91 16.54 1.91
N GLN A 547 -26.63 16.61 1.54
CA GLN A 547 -25.92 15.59 0.77
C GLN A 547 -24.53 15.35 1.39
N PRO A 548 -24.47 14.61 2.52
CA PRO A 548 -23.22 14.40 3.25
C PRO A 548 -22.27 13.40 2.58
N LEU A 549 -22.74 12.64 1.59
CA LEU A 549 -21.99 11.56 0.92
C LEU A 549 -21.78 11.84 -0.57
N CYS A 550 -20.76 11.22 -1.15
CA CYS A 550 -20.44 11.35 -2.57
C CYS A 550 -21.42 10.57 -3.44
N PRO A 551 -21.98 11.13 -4.53
CA PRO A 551 -22.82 10.38 -5.45
C PRO A 551 -22.07 9.19 -6.09
N LEU A 552 -22.72 8.02 -6.16
CA LEU A 552 -22.12 6.83 -6.78
C LEU A 552 -21.69 7.09 -8.25
N GLY A 553 -22.46 7.91 -8.97
CA GLY A 553 -22.18 8.27 -10.35
C GLY A 553 -20.79 8.87 -10.56
N ASN A 554 -20.25 9.60 -9.59
CA ASN A 554 -18.91 10.19 -9.68
C ASN A 554 -17.83 9.10 -9.71
N PHE A 555 -17.91 8.13 -8.80
CA PHE A 555 -16.99 7.00 -8.78
C PHE A 555 -17.09 6.15 -10.05
N LEU A 556 -18.32 5.89 -10.54
CA LEU A 556 -18.52 5.14 -11.78
C LEU A 556 -17.96 5.86 -13.01
N SER A 557 -18.13 7.19 -13.11
CA SER A 557 -17.55 8.00 -14.19
C SER A 557 -16.02 7.96 -14.15
N PHE A 558 -15.47 8.14 -12.95
CA PHE A 558 -14.04 8.14 -12.71
C PHE A 558 -13.37 6.85 -13.18
N VAL A 559 -13.89 5.70 -12.73
CA VAL A 559 -13.32 4.39 -13.08
C VAL A 559 -13.47 4.08 -14.57
N LYS A 560 -14.58 4.47 -15.20
CA LYS A 560 -14.84 4.17 -16.61
C LYS A 560 -14.07 5.07 -17.58
N LYS A 561 -13.75 6.31 -17.16
CA LYS A 561 -13.22 7.34 -18.07
C LYS A 561 -12.19 8.23 -17.40
N ASP A 562 -12.57 8.95 -16.34
CA ASP A 562 -11.83 10.15 -15.94
C ASP A 562 -10.44 9.85 -15.35
N MET A 563 -10.23 8.65 -14.79
CA MET A 563 -8.92 8.24 -14.25
C MET A 563 -7.83 8.14 -15.32
N PHE A 564 -8.18 8.01 -16.60
CA PHE A 564 -7.22 7.90 -17.71
C PHE A 564 -6.73 9.25 -18.24
N ASN A 565 -7.28 10.36 -17.76
CA ASN A 565 -6.90 11.69 -18.22
C ASN A 565 -5.40 11.98 -18.01
N VAL A 566 -4.80 11.47 -16.93
CA VAL A 566 -3.36 11.63 -16.66
C VAL A 566 -2.44 10.91 -17.65
N LEU A 567 -3.02 9.99 -18.42
CA LEU A 567 -2.38 9.23 -19.50
C LEU A 567 -2.77 9.77 -20.89
N ASN A 568 -3.50 10.89 -20.94
CA ASN A 568 -4.10 11.45 -22.15
C ASN A 568 -4.94 10.42 -22.94
N ALA A 569 -5.59 9.50 -22.23
CA ALA A 569 -6.35 8.39 -22.82
C ALA A 569 -7.82 8.43 -22.41
N THR A 570 -8.69 7.83 -23.21
CA THR A 570 -10.15 7.80 -22.97
C THR A 570 -10.67 6.44 -22.48
N SER A 571 -9.83 5.42 -22.46
CA SER A 571 -10.15 4.07 -22.00
C SER A 571 -8.89 3.33 -21.56
N TYR A 572 -9.08 2.26 -20.77
CA TYR A 572 -7.99 1.40 -20.33
C TYR A 572 -7.19 0.81 -21.51
N HIS A 573 -7.89 0.31 -22.52
CA HIS A 573 -7.25 -0.27 -23.71
C HIS A 573 -6.40 0.77 -24.46
N ASN A 574 -6.94 1.97 -24.67
CA ASN A 574 -6.17 3.05 -25.27
C ASN A 574 -4.94 3.40 -24.41
N ALA A 575 -5.11 3.50 -23.08
CA ALA A 575 -4.04 3.82 -22.17
C ALA A 575 -2.91 2.76 -22.13
N CYS A 576 -3.24 1.48 -22.33
CA CYS A 576 -2.26 0.38 -22.31
C CYS A 576 -1.49 0.18 -23.61
N TYR A 577 -2.11 0.44 -24.77
CA TYR A 577 -1.58 0.05 -26.08
C TYR A 577 -1.36 1.20 -27.06
N ARG A 578 -1.64 2.45 -26.67
CA ARG A 578 -1.36 3.61 -27.54
C ARG A 578 0.13 3.69 -27.83
N ARG A 579 0.50 3.56 -29.10
CA ARG A 579 1.85 3.83 -29.57
C ARG A 579 2.14 5.31 -29.33
N THR A 580 3.15 5.61 -28.53
CA THR A 580 3.76 6.95 -28.52
C THR A 580 4.44 7.11 -29.88
N GLY A 581 3.84 7.94 -30.73
CA GLY A 581 4.40 8.31 -32.03
C GLY A 581 5.66 9.14 -31.90
#